data_AF-A0A2L2YX69-F1
#
_entry.id   AF-A0A2L2YX69-F1
#
_cell.length_a   1.000
_cell.length_b   1.000
_cell.length_c   1.000
_cell.angle_alpha   90.00
_cell.angle_beta   90.00
_cell.angle_gamma   90.00
#
_symmetry.space_group_name_H-M   'P 1'
#
loop_
_entity.id
_entity.type
_entity.pdbx_description
1 polymer ?
#
loop_
_entity_poly.entity_id
_entity_poly.type
_entity_poly.pdbx_seq_one_letter_code
_entity_poly.pdbx_strand_id
1 'polypeptide(L)'
;GVVAFTKEQFSTVNGFSNLYFGWGGEDDDLYERLNAKRMKVRRYAPYISRYTALFHKKEVPNPNRHELLKKGKERMEVDGLSTLDYKILSSDFHPLYTRILVDVDPKQCCFDKSILKKIFLFKSA
;
A
#
# COMPACT_ATOMS: atom_id res chain seq x y z
N GLY A 1 -0.03 8.56 -2.42
CA GLY A 1 -0.86 9.49 -3.21
C GLY A 1 -2.34 9.21 -3.01
N VAL A 2 -3.19 9.48 -4.00
CA VAL A 2 -4.58 8.99 -4.07
C VAL A 2 -4.79 8.39 -5.47
N VAL A 3 -5.24 7.13 -5.52
CA VAL A 3 -5.56 6.40 -6.76
C VAL A 3 -6.89 5.68 -6.58
N ALA A 4 -7.58 5.41 -7.69
CA ALA A 4 -8.85 4.69 -7.69
C ALA A 4 -8.84 3.63 -8.79
N PHE A 5 -9.39 2.46 -8.47
CA PHE A 5 -9.52 1.31 -9.36
C PHE A 5 -10.92 0.72 -9.25
N THR A 6 -11.44 0.23 -10.36
CA THR A 6 -12.48 -0.80 -10.31
C THR A 6 -11.90 -2.10 -9.75
N LYS A 7 -12.76 -2.98 -9.24
CA LYS A 7 -12.35 -4.30 -8.75
C LYS A 7 -11.61 -5.06 -9.86
N GLU A 8 -12.14 -5.03 -11.07
CA GLU A 8 -11.61 -5.75 -12.22
C GLU A 8 -10.23 -5.21 -12.60
N GLN A 9 -10.05 -3.88 -12.62
CA GLN A 9 -8.74 -3.28 -12.90
C GLN A 9 -7.70 -3.69 -11.86
N PHE A 10 -8.06 -3.60 -10.57
CA PHE A 10 -7.15 -3.95 -9.48
C PHE A 10 -6.77 -5.44 -9.49
N SER A 11 -7.74 -6.33 -9.72
CA SER A 11 -7.49 -7.77 -9.86
C SER A 11 -6.65 -8.10 -11.10
N THR A 12 -6.88 -7.42 -12.23
CA THR A 12 -6.13 -7.68 -13.48
C THR A 12 -4.64 -7.42 -13.36
N VAL A 13 -4.24 -6.46 -12.51
CA VAL A 13 -2.83 -6.11 -12.27
C VAL A 13 -2.23 -6.86 -11.07
N ASN A 14 -2.98 -7.82 -10.52
CA ASN A 14 -2.66 -8.54 -9.29
C ASN A 14 -2.40 -7.60 -8.10
N GLY A 15 -3.13 -6.48 -7.99
CA GLY A 15 -2.97 -5.50 -6.92
C GLY A 15 -1.57 -4.89 -6.79
N PHE A 16 -1.24 -4.43 -5.59
CA PHE A 16 0.10 -3.95 -5.23
C PHE A 16 1.06 -5.11 -4.94
N SER A 17 2.37 -4.83 -5.00
CA SER A 17 3.41 -5.75 -4.54
C SER A 17 3.44 -5.85 -3.01
N ASN A 18 3.68 -7.06 -2.49
CA ASN A 18 3.81 -7.30 -1.04
C ASN A 18 5.24 -7.12 -0.51
N LEU A 19 6.22 -6.74 -1.36
CA LEU A 19 7.65 -6.74 -0.98
C LEU A 19 8.19 -5.37 -0.51
N TYR A 20 7.40 -4.31 -0.63
CA TYR A 20 7.85 -2.97 -0.24
C TYR A 20 7.60 -2.70 1.24
N PHE A 21 8.61 -2.98 2.07
CA PHE A 21 8.68 -2.53 3.47
C PHE A 21 9.59 -1.31 3.60
N GLY A 22 9.09 -0.22 4.18
CA GLY A 22 9.76 1.09 4.19
C GLY A 22 9.32 1.99 3.03
N TRP A 23 9.96 3.15 2.88
CA TRP A 23 9.47 4.18 1.96
C TRP A 23 9.98 4.05 0.52
N GLY A 24 9.03 4.04 -0.42
CA GLY A 24 9.23 4.34 -1.84
C GLY A 24 9.41 3.14 -2.76
N GLY A 25 8.96 3.33 -4.01
CA GLY A 25 9.05 2.37 -5.12
C GLY A 25 7.78 1.53 -5.34
N GLU A 26 6.86 1.48 -4.38
CA GLU A 26 5.63 0.70 -4.47
C GLU A 26 4.64 1.32 -5.48
N ASP A 27 4.52 2.65 -5.48
CA ASP A 27 3.68 3.40 -6.41
C ASP A 27 4.22 3.27 -7.86
N ASP A 28 5.56 3.25 -8.02
CA ASP A 28 6.23 3.06 -9.31
C ASP A 28 6.04 1.62 -9.83
N ASP A 29 6.15 0.62 -8.95
CA ASP A 29 5.88 -0.79 -9.28
C ASP A 29 4.43 -0.98 -9.74
N LEU A 30 3.48 -0.39 -9.02
CA LEU A 30 2.08 -0.40 -9.45
C LEU A 30 1.91 0.23 -10.84
N TYR A 31 2.57 1.36 -11.11
CA TYR A 31 2.51 2.00 -12.43
C TYR A 31 3.05 1.09 -13.54
N GLU A 32 4.17 0.39 -13.30
CA GLU A 32 4.71 -0.59 -14.26
C GLU A 32 3.76 -1.77 -14.49
N ARG A 33 3.03 -2.23 -13.47
CA ARG A 33 1.98 -3.25 -13.63
C ARG A 33 0.84 -2.76 -14.52
N LEU A 34 0.43 -1.50 -14.39
CA LEU A 34 -0.57 -0.90 -15.27
C LEU A 34 -0.08 -0.85 -16.72
N ASN A 35 1.18 -0.44 -16.94
CA ASN A 35 1.80 -0.39 -18.25
C ASN A 35 1.88 -1.79 -18.89
N ALA A 36 2.26 -2.81 -18.11
CA ALA A 36 2.33 -4.19 -18.56
C ALA A 36 0.96 -4.73 -19.05
N LYS A 37 -0.14 -4.32 -18.40
CA LYS A 37 -1.52 -4.65 -18.81
C LYS A 37 -2.14 -3.62 -19.77
N ARG A 38 -1.33 -2.69 -20.30
CA ARG A 38 -1.75 -1.62 -21.25
C ARG A 38 -2.90 -0.76 -20.72
N MET A 39 -2.98 -0.56 -19.41
CA MET A 39 -3.98 0.28 -18.78
C MET A 39 -3.55 1.75 -18.81
N LYS A 40 -4.48 2.65 -19.17
CA LYS A 40 -4.21 4.09 -19.22
C LYS A 40 -4.61 4.76 -17.91
N VAL A 41 -3.69 5.52 -17.34
CA VAL A 41 -3.97 6.37 -16.17
C VAL A 41 -4.78 7.59 -16.60
N ARG A 42 -5.94 7.80 -15.97
CA ARG A 42 -6.75 9.01 -16.14
C ARG A 42 -6.44 10.00 -15.01
N ARG A 43 -6.22 11.26 -15.37
CA ARG A 43 -6.00 12.36 -14.44
C ARG A 43 -6.99 13.47 -14.74
N TYR A 44 -7.63 14.02 -13.71
CA TYR A 44 -8.49 15.18 -13.85
C TYR A 44 -7.65 16.45 -14.03
N ALA A 45 -8.30 17.51 -14.51
CA ALA A 45 -7.63 18.77 -14.76
C ALA A 45 -7.07 19.38 -13.45
N PRO A 46 -5.85 19.96 -13.46
CA PRO A 46 -5.17 20.40 -12.23
C PRO A 46 -5.96 21.38 -11.36
N TYR A 47 -6.87 22.18 -11.93
CA TYR A 47 -7.62 23.18 -11.17
C TYR A 47 -8.70 22.57 -10.25
N ILE A 48 -9.23 21.38 -10.59
CA ILE A 48 -10.22 20.62 -9.78
C ILE A 48 -9.60 19.49 -8.96
N SER A 49 -8.35 19.09 -9.26
CA SER A 49 -7.71 17.91 -8.66
C SER A 49 -6.53 18.27 -7.76
N ARG A 50 -6.71 19.26 -6.88
CA ARG A 50 -5.69 19.71 -5.92
C ARG A 50 -5.87 19.03 -4.57
N TYR A 51 -4.78 18.60 -3.98
CA TYR A 51 -4.75 17.97 -2.66
C TYR A 51 -3.78 18.73 -1.76
N THR A 52 -4.13 18.82 -0.49
CA THR A 52 -3.27 19.38 0.56
C THR A 52 -2.75 18.23 1.41
N ALA A 53 -1.44 18.02 1.39
CA ALA A 53 -0.81 17.03 2.27
C ALA A 53 -0.73 17.59 3.68
N LEU A 54 -1.09 16.77 4.67
CA LEU A 54 -0.79 17.08 6.07
C LEU A 54 0.72 16.99 6.31
N PHE A 55 1.23 17.84 7.20
CA PHE A 55 2.65 17.82 7.57
C PHE A 55 3.04 16.48 8.17
N HIS A 56 4.14 15.89 7.70
CA HIS A 56 4.67 14.63 8.17
C HIS A 56 6.20 14.61 8.10
N LYS A 57 6.82 13.80 8.97
CA LYS A 57 8.28 13.56 8.93
C LYS A 57 8.61 12.69 7.72
N LYS A 58 9.76 12.93 7.10
CA LYS A 58 10.26 12.08 6.02
C LYS A 58 10.61 10.69 6.56
N GLU A 59 10.08 9.66 5.90
CA GLU A 59 10.31 8.26 6.25
C GLU A 59 11.65 7.74 5.72
N VAL A 60 12.12 6.63 6.31
CA VAL A 60 13.36 5.96 5.90
C VAL A 60 13.12 5.22 4.57
N PRO A 61 13.90 5.50 3.52
CA PRO A 61 13.82 4.79 2.27
C PRO A 61 14.06 3.29 2.41
N ASN A 62 13.29 2.48 1.67
CA ASN A 62 13.64 1.07 1.49
C ASN A 62 14.95 0.98 0.68
N PRO A 63 16.02 0.37 1.23
CA PRO A 63 17.32 0.29 0.54
C PRO A 63 17.25 -0.54 -0.76
N ASN A 64 16.35 -1.52 -0.81
CA ASN A 64 16.19 -2.45 -1.92
C ASN A 64 15.20 -1.97 -2.98
N ARG A 65 14.58 -0.78 -2.81
CA ARG A 65 13.50 -0.29 -3.69
C ARG A 65 13.87 -0.31 -5.18
N HIS A 66 15.11 0.02 -5.53
CA HIS A 66 15.53 0.07 -6.94
C HIS A 66 15.69 -1.34 -7.53
N GLU A 67 16.13 -2.31 -6.73
CA GLU A 67 16.23 -3.70 -7.18
C GLU A 67 14.84 -4.33 -7.32
N LEU A 68 13.96 -4.07 -6.34
CA LEU A 68 12.56 -4.51 -6.38
C LEU A 68 11.83 -3.98 -7.61
N LEU A 69 12.02 -2.69 -7.92
CA LEU A 69 11.39 -2.03 -9.06
C LEU A 69 11.90 -2.57 -10.40
N LYS A 70 13.21 -2.79 -10.54
CA LYS A 70 13.80 -3.37 -11.77
C LYS A 70 13.18 -4.73 -12.12
N LYS A 71 12.92 -5.55 -11.10
CA LYS A 71 12.33 -6.88 -11.28
C LYS A 71 10.80 -6.83 -11.32
N GLY A 72 10.16 -5.72 -10.95
CA GLY A 72 8.71 -5.54 -10.72
C GLY A 72 7.81 -6.22 -11.76
N LYS A 73 8.08 -5.98 -13.04
CA LYS A 73 7.31 -6.54 -14.16
C LYS A 73 7.31 -8.07 -14.21
N GLU A 74 8.43 -8.71 -13.88
CA GLU A 74 8.56 -10.17 -13.88
C GLU A 74 7.85 -10.78 -12.65
N ARG A 75 7.85 -10.06 -11.53
CA ARG A 75 7.27 -10.52 -10.25
C ARG A 75 5.76 -10.40 -10.21
N MET A 76 5.15 -9.56 -11.06
CA MET A 76 3.74 -9.19 -10.91
C MET A 76 2.76 -10.39 -10.89
N GLU A 77 3.08 -11.47 -11.59
CA GLU A 77 2.23 -12.67 -11.65
C GLU A 77 2.39 -13.58 -10.42
N VAL A 78 3.52 -13.47 -9.70
CA VAL A 78 3.87 -14.31 -8.52
C VAL A 78 3.91 -13.51 -7.20
N ASP A 79 3.72 -12.20 -7.26
CA ASP A 79 3.69 -11.30 -6.10
C ASP A 79 2.57 -10.27 -6.25
N GLY A 80 1.60 -10.34 -5.35
CA GLY A 80 0.59 -9.30 -5.17
C GLY A 80 -0.66 -9.81 -4.46
N LEU A 81 -1.84 -9.43 -4.95
CA LEU A 81 -3.12 -9.81 -4.34
C LEU A 81 -3.30 -11.32 -4.20
N SER A 82 -2.84 -12.10 -5.20
CA SER A 82 -2.92 -13.55 -5.21
C SER A 82 -2.07 -14.25 -4.15
N THR A 83 -1.03 -13.57 -3.64
CA THR A 83 -0.08 -14.12 -2.65
C THR A 83 -0.08 -13.37 -1.33
N LEU A 84 -1.03 -12.45 -1.15
CA LEU A 84 -1.16 -11.65 0.06
C LEU A 84 -1.47 -12.55 1.27
N ASP A 85 -0.55 -12.58 2.22
CA ASP A 85 -0.66 -13.36 3.46
C ASP A 85 -0.68 -12.40 4.66
N TYR A 86 -1.74 -12.50 5.45
CA TYR A 86 -1.94 -11.63 6.61
C TYR A 86 -2.89 -12.28 7.61
N LYS A 87 -2.84 -11.81 8.85
CA LYS A 87 -3.74 -12.23 9.92
C LYS A 87 -4.48 -11.05 10.51
N ILE A 88 -5.81 -11.12 10.53
CA ILE A 88 -6.63 -10.12 11.22
C ILE A 88 -6.49 -10.32 12.73
N LEU A 89 -6.13 -9.24 13.43
CA LEU A 89 -5.99 -9.21 14.88
C LEU A 89 -7.24 -8.66 15.56
N SER A 90 -7.86 -7.61 15.01
CA SER A 90 -9.12 -7.05 15.49
C SER A 90 -9.90 -6.35 14.39
N SER A 91 -11.22 -6.27 14.56
CA SER A 91 -12.15 -5.53 13.70
C SER A 91 -13.08 -4.70 14.57
N ASP A 92 -12.93 -3.38 14.52
CA ASP A 92 -13.72 -2.44 15.31
C ASP A 92 -14.59 -1.56 14.42
N PHE A 93 -15.89 -1.52 14.71
CA PHE A 93 -16.86 -0.72 13.96
C PHE A 93 -17.13 0.58 14.71
N HIS A 94 -16.71 1.71 14.13
CA HIS A 94 -17.00 3.04 14.64
C HIS A 94 -18.04 3.74 13.76
N PRO A 95 -18.74 4.78 14.26
CA PRO A 95 -19.77 5.48 13.48
C PRO A 95 -19.28 6.07 12.15
N LEU A 96 -17.99 6.43 12.04
CA LEU A 96 -17.42 7.10 10.87
C LEU A 96 -16.46 6.23 10.06
N TYR A 97 -16.00 5.10 10.60
CA TYR A 97 -15.04 4.22 9.93
C TYR A 97 -15.01 2.83 10.57
N THR A 98 -14.56 1.84 9.80
CA THR A 98 -14.22 0.51 10.31
C THR A 98 -12.71 0.41 10.43
N ARG A 99 -12.22 0.04 11.62
CA ARG A 99 -10.80 -0.23 11.86
C ARG A 99 -10.54 -1.72 11.76
N ILE A 100 -9.64 -2.12 10.87
CA ILE A 100 -9.19 -3.51 10.75
C ILE A 100 -7.71 -3.53 11.10
N LEU A 101 -7.36 -4.13 12.24
CA LEU A 101 -5.97 -4.30 12.67
C LEU A 101 -5.44 -5.62 12.11
N VAL A 102 -4.31 -5.54 11.41
CA VAL A 102 -3.75 -6.66 10.65
C VAL A 102 -2.27 -6.85 11.00
N ASP A 103 -1.88 -8.11 11.17
CA ASP A 103 -0.51 -8.58 11.09
C ASP A 103 -0.19 -8.92 9.63
N VAL A 104 0.70 -8.13 9.03
CA VAL A 104 1.09 -8.21 7.61
C VAL A 104 2.33 -9.07 7.37
N ASP A 105 2.91 -9.65 8.42
CA ASP A 105 4.00 -10.63 8.33
C ASP A 105 3.89 -11.69 9.44
N PRO A 106 2.83 -12.53 9.42
CA PRO A 106 2.57 -13.50 10.49
C PRO A 106 3.62 -14.61 10.56
N LYS A 107 4.51 -14.72 9.56
CA LYS A 107 5.57 -15.74 9.47
C LYS A 107 6.89 -15.25 10.07
N GLN A 108 7.15 -13.95 10.13
CA GLN A 108 8.21 -13.41 10.99
C GLN A 108 7.76 -13.46 12.46
N CYS A 109 8.26 -14.45 13.18
CA CYS A 109 7.91 -14.81 14.57
C CYS A 109 8.25 -13.74 15.64
N CYS A 110 8.52 -12.49 15.25
CA CYS A 110 8.97 -11.45 16.16
C CYS A 110 8.21 -10.15 15.93
N PHE A 111 6.88 -10.17 16.07
CA PHE A 111 6.08 -8.96 16.16
C PHE A 111 6.53 -8.19 17.42
N ASP A 112 7.31 -7.12 17.24
CA ASP A 112 7.68 -6.26 18.36
C ASP A 112 6.43 -5.53 18.86
N LYS A 113 5.92 -5.97 20.01
CA LYS A 113 4.75 -5.39 20.69
C LYS A 113 4.93 -3.89 21.00
N SER A 114 6.14 -3.34 20.91
CA SER A 114 6.40 -1.90 21.04
C SER A 114 5.75 -1.07 19.91
N ILE A 115 5.52 -1.67 18.72
CA ILE A 115 4.96 -0.98 17.54
C ILE A 115 3.46 -0.66 17.74
N LEU A 116 2.73 -1.50 18.48
CA LEU A 116 1.30 -1.27 18.78
C LEU A 116 1.06 0.01 19.60
N LYS A 117 2.07 0.53 20.32
CA LYS A 117 1.97 1.80 21.05
C LYS A 117 2.01 3.05 20.15
N LYS A 118 2.37 2.92 18.87
CA LYS A 118 2.48 4.05 17.92
C LYS A 118 1.23 4.31 17.09
N ILE A 119 0.18 3.49 17.21
CA ILE A 119 -1.12 3.78 16.58
C ILE A 119 -1.85 4.80 17.46
N PHE A 120 -1.71 6.07 17.10
CA PHE A 120 -2.26 7.23 17.78
C PHE A 120 -3.77 7.05 18.05
N LEU A 121 -4.12 7.07 19.34
CA LEU A 121 -5.41 7.57 19.81
C LEU A 121 -5.51 9.04 19.40
N PHE A 122 -6.30 9.36 18.37
CA PHE A 122 -6.92 10.68 18.29
C PHE A 122 -7.92 10.76 19.45
N LYS A 123 -7.48 11.27 20.60
CA LYS A 123 -8.41 11.86 21.57
C LYS A 123 -8.80 13.22 21.02
N SER A 124 -10.04 13.35 20.58
CA SER A 124 -10.66 14.65 20.36
C SER A 124 -10.54 15.48 21.63
N ALA A 125 -10.16 16.75 21.46
CA ALA A 125 -10.38 17.80 22.44
C ALA A 125 -11.88 18.06 22.64
#